data_AF-A0A7C3EBL2-F1
#
_entry.id   AF-A0A7C3EBL2-F1
#
_cell.length_a   1.000
_cell.length_b   1.000
_cell.length_c   1.000
_cell.angle_alpha   90.00
_cell.angle_beta   90.00
_cell.angle_gamma   90.00
#
_symmetry.space_group_name_H-M   'P 1'
#
loop_
_entity.id
_entity.type
_entity.pdbx_description
1 polymer ?
#
loop_
_entity_poly.entity_id
_entity_poly.type
_entity_poly.pdbx_seq_one_letter_code
_entity_poly.pdbx_strand_id
1 'polypeptide(L)'
;PVLPLGWWFFSDNPEKTTNPGVKQVWRLYSSEGMADADVMTLDQRLAHVPEPETDFIRKGVQQAFWHPAADYRHFHYTPQGDMEQLLKPRMKQGELLSDHPTLPSIQQRVRLGLDRFDGSYKRILNPHVYKVSISEQLRNLKLHLIQEYLGE
;
A
#
# COMPACT_ATOMS: atom_id res chain seq x y z
N PRO A 1 6.75 22.04 -14.06
CA PRO A 1 5.92 20.84 -14.31
C PRO A 1 5.19 20.45 -13.02
N VAL A 2 3.95 20.93 -12.88
CA VAL A 2 3.11 20.69 -11.71
C VAL A 2 2.74 19.20 -11.72
N LEU A 3 3.26 18.42 -10.77
CA LEU A 3 2.73 17.08 -10.48
C LEU A 3 1.21 17.22 -10.27
N PRO A 4 0.36 16.24 -10.59
CA PRO A 4 -1.07 16.36 -10.35
C PRO A 4 -1.33 16.35 -8.82
N LEU A 5 -1.13 17.51 -8.19
CA LEU A 5 -1.32 17.82 -6.77
C LEU A 5 -2.80 17.91 -6.39
N GLY A 6 -3.72 17.75 -7.35
CA GLY A 6 -5.15 18.00 -7.17
C GLY A 6 -5.87 17.14 -6.12
N TRP A 7 -5.18 16.21 -5.45
CA TRP A 7 -5.76 15.28 -4.48
C TRP A 7 -4.93 15.10 -3.20
N TRP A 8 -3.87 15.90 -2.98
CA TRP A 8 -3.13 15.87 -1.72
C TRP A 8 -3.62 16.97 -0.77
N PHE A 9 -4.01 16.57 0.43
CA PHE A 9 -4.46 17.42 1.53
C PHE A 9 -3.57 17.24 2.76
N PHE A 10 -3.13 18.36 3.31
CA PHE A 10 -2.38 18.46 4.56
C PHE A 10 -3.30 18.84 5.72
N SER A 11 -3.06 18.23 6.88
CA SER A 11 -3.74 18.55 8.13
C SER A 11 -2.75 18.49 9.30
N ASP A 12 -2.91 19.38 10.26
CA ASP A 12 -2.18 19.35 11.55
C ASP A 12 -2.39 18.04 12.33
N ASN A 13 -3.44 17.28 12.01
CA ASN A 13 -3.56 15.89 12.45
C ASN A 13 -2.96 14.95 11.39
N PRO A 14 -1.83 14.28 11.66
CA PRO A 14 -1.16 13.41 10.69
C PRO A 14 -2.05 12.28 10.13
N GLU A 15 -3.00 11.77 10.92
CA GLU A 15 -3.96 10.73 10.50
C GLU A 15 -4.96 11.23 9.44
N LYS A 16 -5.12 12.54 9.32
CA LYS A 16 -6.01 13.19 8.33
C LYS A 16 -5.26 13.68 7.10
N THR A 17 -3.93 13.60 7.10
CA THR A 17 -3.11 13.96 5.95
C THR A 17 -3.09 12.81 4.95
N THR A 18 -3.52 13.10 3.72
CA THR A 18 -3.56 12.10 2.64
C THR A 18 -2.15 11.67 2.20
N ASN A 19 -2.01 10.43 1.72
CA ASN A 19 -0.76 9.99 1.09
C ASN A 19 -0.78 10.40 -0.40
N PRO A 20 0.22 11.13 -0.90
CA PRO A 20 0.23 11.69 -2.25
C PRO A 20 0.38 10.63 -3.35
N GLY A 21 0.23 11.07 -4.60
CA GLY A 21 0.54 10.28 -5.79
C GLY A 21 -0.45 9.15 -6.10
N VAL A 22 -0.29 8.57 -7.29
CA VAL A 22 -0.97 7.31 -7.65
C VAL A 22 -0.23 6.17 -6.95
N LYS A 23 -0.97 5.24 -6.36
CA LYS A 23 -0.42 4.20 -5.49
C LYS A 23 -0.85 2.80 -5.92
N GLN A 24 0.03 1.84 -5.68
CA GLN A 24 -0.28 0.41 -5.66
C GLN A 24 -0.23 -0.09 -4.21
N VAL A 25 -1.01 -1.12 -3.89
CA VAL A 25 -0.99 -1.78 -2.58
C VAL A 25 -0.52 -3.22 -2.76
N TRP A 26 0.48 -3.59 -1.97
CA TRP A 26 1.07 -4.92 -1.97
C TRP A 26 0.76 -5.62 -0.66
N ARG A 27 0.17 -6.81 -0.72
CA ARG A 27 0.12 -7.71 0.44
C ARG A 27 1.38 -8.55 0.46
N LEU A 28 2.10 -8.49 1.56
CA LEU A 28 3.29 -9.30 1.82
C LEU A 28 2.86 -10.54 2.61
N TYR A 29 3.25 -11.70 2.11
CA TYR A 29 3.05 -12.96 2.80
C TYR A 29 4.36 -13.44 3.44
N SER A 30 4.25 -14.12 4.57
CA SER A 30 5.32 -14.87 5.21
C SER A 30 5.74 -16.05 4.31
N SER A 31 6.86 -16.70 4.64
CA SER A 31 7.27 -17.96 4.00
C SER A 31 6.23 -19.09 4.15
N GLU A 32 5.40 -19.01 5.19
CA GLU A 32 4.29 -19.94 5.46
C GLU A 32 3.00 -19.56 4.69
N GLY A 33 3.02 -18.45 3.95
CA GLY A 33 1.90 -17.97 3.16
C GLY A 33 0.82 -17.25 3.98
N MET A 34 1.17 -16.71 5.15
CA MET A 34 0.30 -15.90 5.99
C MET A 34 0.52 -14.41 5.72
N ALA A 35 -0.53 -13.59 5.75
CA ALA A 35 -0.46 -12.16 5.49
C ALA A 35 0.23 -11.44 6.66
N ASP A 36 1.35 -10.78 6.39
CA ASP A 36 2.18 -10.10 7.39
C ASP A 36 1.94 -8.58 7.43
N ALA A 37 1.79 -7.97 6.26
CA ALA A 37 1.59 -6.53 6.12
C ALA A 37 1.02 -6.17 4.74
N ASP A 38 0.30 -5.05 4.68
CA ASP A 38 -0.03 -4.38 3.43
C ASP A 38 0.83 -3.11 3.29
N VAL A 39 1.55 -2.97 2.17
CA VAL A 39 2.46 -1.87 1.90
C VAL A 39 2.01 -1.10 0.66
N MET A 40 1.85 0.21 0.81
CA MET A 40 1.60 1.13 -0.29
C MET A 40 2.92 1.58 -0.93
N THR A 41 2.99 1.50 -2.26
CA THR A 41 4.07 2.05 -3.07
C THR A 41 3.50 3.06 -4.08
N LEU A 42 4.31 3.95 -4.63
CA LEU A 42 3.96 4.79 -5.76
C LEU A 42 3.79 3.93 -7.03
N ASP A 43 2.63 3.99 -7.68
CA ASP A 43 2.42 3.39 -9.01
C ASP A 43 2.81 4.42 -10.08
N GLN A 44 4.11 4.55 -10.30
CA GLN A 44 4.66 5.58 -11.17
C GLN A 44 4.42 5.30 -12.67
N ARG A 45 3.83 4.16 -13.06
CA ARG A 45 3.33 3.94 -14.43
C ARG A 45 2.18 4.88 -14.79
N LEU A 46 1.55 5.49 -13.78
CA LEU A 46 0.46 6.46 -13.91
C LEU A 46 0.87 7.88 -13.49
N ALA A 47 2.13 8.08 -13.10
CA ALA A 47 2.67 9.38 -12.71
C ALA A 47 3.77 9.78 -13.71
N HIS A 48 3.63 10.95 -14.33
CA HIS A 48 4.66 11.51 -15.22
C HIS A 48 5.89 11.96 -14.39
N VAL A 49 6.68 11.02 -13.86
CA VAL A 49 7.88 11.29 -13.05
C VAL A 49 9.13 11.11 -13.91
N PRO A 50 10.16 11.99 -13.82
CA PRO A 50 11.31 12.01 -14.74
C PRO A 50 12.27 10.82 -14.63
N GLU A 51 12.33 10.15 -13.48
CA GLU A 51 13.30 9.09 -13.17
C GLU A 51 12.54 7.84 -12.67
N PRO A 52 12.31 6.82 -13.52
CA PRO A 52 11.49 5.64 -13.20
C PRO A 52 12.28 4.58 -12.41
N GLU A 53 13.08 5.00 -11.43
CA GLU A 53 13.64 4.08 -10.44
C GLU A 53 12.57 3.78 -9.39
N THR A 54 12.10 2.56 -9.45
CA THR A 54 10.67 2.32 -9.43
C THR A 54 10.31 1.70 -8.08
N ASP A 55 9.25 2.25 -7.46
CA ASP A 55 8.89 1.98 -6.06
C ASP A 55 8.41 0.53 -5.89
N PHE A 56 9.38 -0.37 -5.78
CA PHE A 56 9.20 -1.81 -5.80
C PHE A 56 9.69 -2.44 -4.51
N ILE A 57 8.90 -3.41 -4.04
CA ILE A 57 9.27 -4.27 -2.94
C ILE A 57 10.09 -5.44 -3.49
N ARG A 58 11.37 -5.48 -3.15
CA ARG A 58 12.29 -6.52 -3.63
C ARG A 58 12.26 -7.76 -2.73
N LYS A 59 12.04 -8.94 -3.33
CA LYS A 59 12.11 -10.24 -2.63
C LYS A 59 13.54 -10.54 -2.21
N GLY A 60 13.74 -11.04 -0.99
CA GLY A 60 15.05 -11.39 -0.44
C GLY A 60 15.92 -10.20 -0.02
N VAL A 61 15.44 -8.95 -0.18
CA VAL A 61 16.16 -7.73 0.18
C VAL A 61 15.47 -7.08 1.37
N GLN A 62 16.23 -6.82 2.42
CA GLN A 62 15.71 -6.09 3.59
C GLN A 62 15.38 -4.66 3.22
N GLN A 63 14.17 -4.23 3.53
CA GLN A 63 13.65 -2.88 3.29
C GLN A 63 12.96 -2.37 4.55
N ALA A 64 12.97 -1.06 4.75
CA ALA A 64 12.18 -0.41 5.79
C ALA A 64 10.80 -0.02 5.25
N PHE A 65 9.79 -0.05 6.12
CA PHE A 65 8.42 0.35 5.84
C PHE A 65 7.87 1.18 7.00
N TRP A 66 7.18 2.27 6.70
CA TRP A 66 6.79 3.28 7.68
C TRP A 66 5.28 3.32 7.88
N HIS A 67 4.84 3.64 9.10
CA HIS A 67 3.42 3.87 9.36
C HIS A 67 2.94 5.10 8.56
N PRO A 68 1.77 5.05 7.91
CA PRO A 68 1.34 6.10 6.98
C PRO A 68 1.19 7.49 7.62
N ALA A 69 0.86 7.55 8.91
CA ALA A 69 0.64 8.79 9.65
C ALA A 69 1.67 9.09 10.74
N ALA A 70 2.52 8.12 11.10
CA ALA A 70 3.42 8.21 12.26
C ALA A 70 4.80 7.71 11.87
N ASP A 71 5.55 8.53 11.16
CA ASP A 71 6.79 8.12 10.48
C ASP A 71 7.89 7.63 11.43
N TYR A 72 7.89 8.02 12.71
CA TYR A 72 8.77 7.40 13.70
C TYR A 72 8.51 5.89 13.90
N ARG A 73 7.30 5.41 13.60
CA ARG A 73 6.96 3.98 13.62
C ARG A 73 7.29 3.37 12.27
N HIS A 74 8.26 2.46 12.26
CA HIS A 74 8.64 1.72 11.07
C HIS A 74 9.14 0.33 11.47
N PHE A 75 9.27 -0.54 10.48
CA PHE A 75 9.87 -1.85 10.66
C PHE A 75 10.75 -2.20 9.47
N HIS A 76 11.76 -3.03 9.72
CA HIS A 76 12.55 -3.65 8.66
C HIS A 76 11.98 -5.02 8.36
N TYR A 77 11.86 -5.35 7.09
CA TYR A 77 11.33 -6.63 6.64
C TYR A 77 12.04 -7.11 5.40
N THR A 78 12.31 -8.40 5.35
CA THR A 78 12.91 -9.08 4.21
C THR A 78 11.83 -9.96 3.61
N PRO A 79 11.19 -9.57 2.50
CA PRO A 79 10.13 -10.36 1.91
C PRO A 79 10.68 -11.72 1.44
N GLN A 80 10.23 -12.81 2.06
CA GLN A 80 10.62 -14.17 1.69
C GLN A 80 9.47 -14.96 1.06
N GLY A 81 8.23 -14.67 1.42
CA GLY A 81 7.04 -15.28 0.85
C GLY A 81 6.60 -14.65 -0.46
N ASP A 82 5.33 -14.85 -0.78
CA ASP A 82 4.68 -14.26 -1.95
C ASP A 82 4.33 -12.79 -1.70
N MET A 83 4.15 -12.05 -2.79
CA MET A 83 3.72 -10.66 -2.76
C MET A 83 2.59 -10.48 -3.78
N GLU A 84 1.45 -9.95 -3.35
CA GLU A 84 0.28 -9.78 -4.21
C GLU A 84 -0.05 -8.29 -4.41
N GLN A 85 -0.21 -7.87 -5.67
CA GLN A 85 -0.85 -6.60 -5.98
C GLN A 85 -2.35 -6.68 -5.71
N LEU A 86 -2.84 -5.86 -4.78
CA LEU A 86 -4.25 -5.85 -4.39
C LEU A 86 -5.10 -5.01 -5.35
N LEU A 87 -4.55 -3.94 -5.94
CA LEU A 87 -5.25 -3.15 -6.94
C LEU A 87 -5.03 -3.76 -8.32
N LYS A 88 -6.11 -4.32 -8.88
CA LYS A 88 -6.14 -4.93 -10.22
C LYS A 88 -7.06 -4.08 -11.12
N PRO A 89 -6.63 -3.73 -12.34
CA PRO A 89 -7.45 -2.90 -13.23
C PRO A 89 -8.73 -3.65 -13.59
N ARG A 90 -9.89 -2.99 -13.44
CA ARG A 90 -11.21 -3.54 -13.78
C ARG A 90 -11.84 -2.87 -14.99
N MET A 91 -11.47 -1.62 -15.24
CA MET A 91 -11.98 -0.80 -16.33
C MET A 91 -10.84 0.01 -16.92
N LYS A 92 -10.85 0.21 -18.23
CA LYS A 92 -9.91 1.08 -18.95
C LYS A 92 -10.66 1.79 -20.06
N GLN A 93 -10.51 3.12 -20.13
CA GLN A 93 -11.17 3.95 -21.16
C GLN A 93 -12.70 3.76 -21.23
N GLY A 94 -13.34 3.55 -20.07
CA GLY A 94 -14.79 3.34 -19.97
C GLY A 94 -15.26 1.91 -20.24
N GLU A 95 -14.35 1.00 -20.64
CA GLU A 95 -14.68 -0.39 -20.94
C GLU A 95 -14.23 -1.34 -19.82
N LEU A 96 -15.08 -2.33 -19.51
CA LEU A 96 -14.74 -3.39 -18.56
C LEU A 96 -13.68 -4.31 -19.16
N LEU A 97 -12.62 -4.59 -18.39
CA LEU A 97 -11.54 -5.50 -18.81
C LEU A 97 -11.85 -6.97 -18.52
N SER A 98 -12.85 -7.24 -17.70
CA SER A 98 -13.23 -8.58 -17.25
C SER A 98 -14.67 -8.58 -16.75
N ASP A 99 -15.34 -9.73 -16.87
CA ASP A 99 -16.68 -9.92 -16.32
C ASP A 99 -16.72 -9.75 -14.80
N HIS A 100 -17.93 -9.47 -14.30
CA HIS A 100 -18.18 -9.43 -12.87
C HIS A 100 -18.04 -10.84 -12.26
N PRO A 101 -17.38 -10.98 -11.10
CA PRO A 101 -17.28 -12.26 -10.42
C PRO A 101 -18.67 -12.72 -9.95
N THR A 102 -18.93 -14.03 -10.03
CA THR A 102 -20.17 -14.62 -9.51
C THR A 102 -20.19 -14.58 -7.97
N LEU A 103 -21.38 -14.56 -7.36
CA LEU A 103 -21.49 -14.56 -5.89
C LEU A 103 -20.74 -15.74 -5.23
N PRO A 104 -20.83 -17.00 -5.71
CA PRO A 104 -20.03 -18.09 -5.15
C PRO A 104 -18.52 -17.85 -5.23
N SER A 105 -18.02 -17.28 -6.34
CA SER A 105 -16.60 -16.97 -6.49
C SER A 105 -16.13 -15.88 -5.51
N ILE A 106 -16.98 -14.89 -5.22
CA ILE A 106 -16.70 -13.85 -4.22
C ILE A 106 -16.61 -14.49 -2.83
N GLN A 107 -17.57 -15.34 -2.46
CA GLN A 107 -17.58 -16.04 -1.17
C GLN A 107 -16.33 -16.91 -1.00
N GLN A 108 -15.97 -17.68 -2.03
CA GLN A 108 -14.78 -18.52 -2.01
C GLN A 108 -13.51 -17.68 -1.85
N ARG A 109 -13.38 -16.57 -2.60
CA ARG A 109 -12.24 -15.67 -2.48
C ARG A 109 -12.11 -15.08 -1.08
N VAL A 110 -13.22 -14.69 -0.45
CA VAL A 110 -13.21 -14.17 0.93
C VAL A 110 -12.78 -15.25 1.92
N ARG A 111 -13.32 -16.46 1.83
CA ARG A 111 -12.91 -17.59 2.71
C ARG A 111 -11.42 -17.87 2.59
N LEU A 112 -10.93 -18.07 1.36
CA LEU A 112 -9.51 -18.30 1.09
C LEU A 112 -8.63 -17.14 1.56
N GLY A 113 -9.11 -15.90 1.42
CA GLY A 113 -8.40 -14.72 1.92
C GLY A 113 -8.28 -14.72 3.44
N LEU A 114 -9.36 -15.02 4.17
CA LEU A 114 -9.36 -15.08 5.64
C LEU A 114 -8.50 -16.21 6.20
N ASP A 115 -8.39 -17.33 5.47
CA ASP A 115 -7.52 -18.45 5.84
C ASP A 115 -6.04 -18.04 5.82
N ARG A 116 -5.68 -17.02 5.03
CA ARG A 116 -4.33 -16.46 4.95
C ARG A 116 -3.99 -15.46 6.05
N PHE A 117 -4.92 -15.12 6.95
CA PHE A 117 -4.62 -14.25 8.09
C PHE A 117 -4.41 -15.05 9.36
N ASP A 118 -3.43 -14.65 10.16
CA ASP A 118 -3.24 -15.22 11.50
C ASP A 118 -4.50 -15.03 12.34
N GLY A 119 -4.77 -15.99 13.24
CA GLY A 119 -5.92 -15.94 14.14
C GLY A 119 -5.97 -14.67 14.99
N SER A 120 -4.81 -14.06 15.29
CA SER A 120 -4.70 -12.83 16.07
C SER A 120 -5.35 -11.62 15.41
N TYR A 121 -5.31 -11.54 14.07
CA TYR A 121 -5.95 -10.46 13.30
C TYR A 121 -7.45 -10.67 13.15
N LYS A 122 -7.94 -11.91 13.36
CA LYS A 122 -9.35 -12.30 13.18
C LYS A 122 -10.16 -12.31 14.48
N ARG A 123 -9.56 -11.97 15.62
CA ARG A 123 -10.27 -11.96 16.91
C ARG A 123 -11.33 -10.86 16.93
N ILE A 124 -12.49 -11.17 17.50
CA ILE A 124 -13.55 -10.17 17.72
C ILE A 124 -13.16 -9.22 18.86
N LEU A 125 -12.58 -9.76 19.93
CA LEU A 125 -12.15 -8.97 21.09
C LEU A 125 -10.65 -8.69 20.99
N ASN A 126 -10.28 -7.41 21.02
CA ASN A 126 -8.90 -6.92 20.99
C ASN A 126 -8.04 -7.58 19.90
N PRO A 127 -8.41 -7.44 18.61
CA PRO A 127 -7.58 -7.95 17.52
C PRO A 127 -6.20 -7.28 17.52
N HIS A 128 -5.19 -8.03 17.10
CA HIS A 128 -3.90 -7.42 16.83
C HIS A 128 -4.05 -6.45 15.65
N VAL A 129 -3.36 -5.31 15.71
CA VAL A 129 -3.39 -4.32 14.63
C VAL A 129 -2.59 -4.89 13.46
N TYR A 130 -3.28 -5.11 12.34
CA TYR A 130 -2.63 -5.51 11.09
C TYR A 130 -1.79 -4.37 10.54
N LYS A 131 -0.57 -4.67 10.07
CA LYS A 131 0.37 -3.65 9.62
C LYS A 131 -0.04 -3.11 8.26
N VAL A 132 -0.31 -1.80 8.22
CA VAL A 132 -0.42 -1.03 6.98
C VAL A 132 0.72 -0.04 6.97
N SER A 133 1.46 0.04 5.86
CA SER A 133 2.66 0.88 5.79
C SER A 133 2.87 1.47 4.40
N ILE A 134 3.79 2.43 4.30
CA ILE A 134 4.23 3.05 3.06
C ILE A 134 5.70 2.72 2.80
N SER A 135 6.08 2.65 1.52
CA SER A 135 7.46 2.55 1.08
C SER A 135 8.28 3.80 1.42
N GLU A 136 9.59 3.67 1.31
CA GLU A 136 10.52 4.78 1.49
C GLU A 136 10.26 5.90 0.48
N GLN A 137 10.05 5.56 -0.80
CA GLN A 137 9.84 6.57 -1.83
C GLN A 137 8.53 7.33 -1.62
N LEU A 138 7.44 6.64 -1.26
CA LEU A 138 6.17 7.29 -0.94
C LEU A 138 6.28 8.16 0.33
N ARG A 139 7.03 7.71 1.34
CA ARG A 139 7.34 8.53 2.52
C ARG A 139 8.09 9.79 2.14
N ASN A 140 9.16 9.67 1.36
CA ASN A 140 10.00 10.79 0.98
C ASN A 140 9.21 11.82 0.16
N LEU A 141 8.35 11.38 -0.77
CA LEU A 141 7.44 12.28 -1.48
C LEU A 141 6.49 12.99 -0.52
N LYS A 142 5.90 12.27 0.44
CA LYS A 142 5.00 12.88 1.43
C LYS A 142 5.72 13.94 2.27
N LEU A 143 6.89 13.64 2.79
CA LEU A 143 7.66 14.59 3.61
C LEU A 143 8.10 15.81 2.80
N HIS A 144 8.53 15.61 1.55
CA HIS A 144 8.88 16.71 0.66
C HIS A 144 7.71 17.67 0.44
N LEU A 145 6.50 17.16 0.17
CA LEU A 145 5.31 18.00 0.00
C LEU A 145 4.89 18.71 1.31
N ILE A 146 5.12 18.08 2.46
CA ILE A 146 4.89 18.72 3.76
C ILE A 146 5.86 19.89 3.95
N GLN A 147 7.15 19.70 3.66
CA GLN A 147 8.16 20.76 3.76
C GLN A 147 7.83 21.93 2.82
N GLU A 148 7.51 21.64 1.56
CA GLU A 148 7.10 22.65 0.59
C GLU A 148 5.86 23.44 1.06
N TYR A 149 4.88 22.76 1.66
CA TYR A 149 3.68 23.39 2.23
C TYR A 149 4.00 24.30 3.42
N LEU A 150 4.94 23.89 4.28
CA LEU A 150 5.37 24.66 5.45
C LEU A 150 6.34 25.79 5.11
N GLY A 151 6.85 25.85 3.88
CA GLY A 151 7.79 26.88 3.42
C GLY A 151 9.24 26.64 3.85
N GLU A 152 9.60 25.39 4.14
CA GLU A 152 10.97 24.93 4.42
C GLU A 152 11.64 24.37 3.16
#